data_AF-A0A349JU98-F1
#
_entry.id   AF-A0A349JU98-F1
#
_cell.length_a   1.000
_cell.length_b   1.000
_cell.length_c   1.000
_cell.angle_alpha   90.00
_cell.angle_beta   90.00
_cell.angle_gamma   90.00
#
_symmetry.space_group_name_H-M   'P 1'
#
loop_
_entity.id
_entity.type
_entity.pdbx_description
1 polymer ?
#
loop_
_entity_poly.entity_id
_entity_poly.type
_entity_poly.pdbx_seq_one_letter_code
_entity_poly.pdbx_strand_id
1 'polypeptide(L)'
;MGRNEHQVRANVEGPRGEWSTVSDPAVTTAWVRAFIDELARAGVEHVCLAPGSRSTPLVMACARESRIRMWVHLDERCAGFFALGLGKTTRRPAAVITTSGTATANLFPAVIEASHAGVPLLALTADRPRRFRGTDANQTIDQSQLYGSFVRESLDAGEAPAGDLRGIRKLAAGAVAATGGMDPGPVHVNFPLDKPLEPVELGAEPEVDGASREPVMDQSGAAPAEDEVRAVVAALETASRGLIVVGPVPDP
;
A
#
# COMPACT_ATOMS: atom_id res chain seq x y z
N MET A 1 52.61 -34.22 -19.68
CA MET A 1 52.60 -32.77 -19.39
C MET A 1 51.30 -32.48 -18.65
N GLY A 2 51.17 -32.46 -17.32
CA GLY A 2 52.14 -32.36 -16.24
C GLY A 2 51.68 -31.24 -15.31
N ARG A 3 51.04 -31.60 -14.18
CA ARG A 3 50.79 -30.87 -12.91
C ARG A 3 49.33 -31.01 -12.45
N ASN A 4 48.99 -31.16 -11.18
CA ASN A 4 49.61 -31.74 -9.98
C ASN A 4 48.50 -31.63 -8.92
N GLU A 5 48.19 -32.73 -8.23
CA GLU A 5 47.50 -32.71 -6.94
C GLU A 5 48.50 -32.31 -5.82
N HIS A 6 47.96 -32.00 -4.63
CA HIS A 6 48.55 -31.37 -3.43
C HIS A 6 48.42 -29.84 -3.40
N GLN A 7 47.91 -29.19 -2.34
CA GLN A 7 48.08 -29.52 -0.92
C GLN A 7 47.01 -28.85 -0.02
N VAL A 8 46.82 -29.47 1.12
CA VAL A 8 45.84 -29.23 2.19
C VAL A 8 46.32 -28.15 3.17
N ARG A 9 45.37 -27.26 3.55
CA ARG A 9 45.24 -26.41 4.78
C ARG A 9 46.25 -25.30 5.08
N ALA A 10 45.70 -24.09 5.30
CA ALA A 10 46.04 -23.25 6.44
C ALA A 10 44.79 -22.46 6.89
N ASN A 11 44.58 -22.44 8.20
CA ASN A 11 43.45 -21.87 8.92
C ASN A 11 43.25 -20.37 8.67
N VAL A 12 41.99 -19.97 8.49
CA VAL A 12 41.49 -18.68 9.00
C VAL A 12 40.21 -18.99 9.76
N GLU A 13 40.36 -19.35 11.03
CA GLU A 13 39.28 -19.30 12.02
C GLU A 13 39.03 -17.82 12.34
N GLY A 14 38.18 -17.18 11.53
CA GLY A 14 37.44 -16.00 11.96
C GLY A 14 36.23 -16.44 12.78
N PRO A 15 35.78 -15.66 13.78
CA PRO A 15 34.63 -16.04 14.59
C PRO A 15 33.43 -16.24 13.66
N ARG A 16 32.82 -17.44 13.71
CA ARG A 16 31.54 -17.72 13.06
C ARG A 16 30.47 -16.89 13.77
N GLY A 17 30.33 -15.64 13.35
CA GLY A 17 29.20 -14.81 13.71
C GLY A 17 27.93 -15.50 13.23
N GLU A 18 27.02 -15.79 14.15
CA GLU A 18 25.70 -16.33 13.88
C GLU A 18 24.95 -15.41 12.92
N TRP A 19 24.71 -15.88 11.69
CA TRP A 19 23.76 -15.24 10.78
C TRP A 19 22.33 -15.61 11.23
N SER A 20 21.88 -15.07 12.36
CA SER A 20 20.47 -15.15 12.74
C SER A 20 19.72 -13.94 12.17
N THR A 21 19.56 -13.89 10.84
CA THR A 21 18.84 -12.83 10.11
C THR A 21 17.38 -13.18 9.83
N VAL A 22 16.77 -14.02 10.68
CA VAL A 22 15.36 -14.38 10.58
C VAL A 22 14.54 -13.34 11.32
N SER A 23 13.59 -12.70 10.63
CA SER A 23 12.66 -11.76 11.28
C SER A 23 11.81 -12.50 12.31
N ASP A 24 11.57 -11.90 13.46
CA ASP A 24 10.68 -12.47 14.47
C ASP A 24 9.23 -12.43 13.94
N PRO A 25 8.55 -13.58 13.75
CA PRO A 25 7.17 -13.63 13.29
C PRO A 25 6.21 -12.86 14.19
N ALA A 26 6.46 -12.77 15.49
CA ALA A 26 5.61 -12.00 16.42
C ALA A 26 5.71 -10.50 16.11
N VAL A 27 6.92 -10.01 15.85
CA VAL A 27 7.16 -8.61 15.46
C VAL A 27 6.48 -8.30 14.13
N THR A 28 6.67 -9.15 13.11
CA THR A 28 6.02 -8.96 11.80
C THR A 28 4.49 -9.03 11.92
N THR A 29 3.96 -9.96 12.73
CA THR A 29 2.51 -10.08 12.95
C THR A 29 1.95 -8.82 13.59
N ALA A 30 2.55 -8.35 14.69
CA ALA A 30 2.09 -7.13 15.38
C ALA A 30 2.16 -5.91 14.48
N TRP A 31 3.24 -5.81 13.70
CA TRP A 31 3.50 -4.69 12.80
C TRP A 31 2.51 -4.62 11.64
N VAL A 32 2.24 -5.74 10.97
CA VAL A 32 1.24 -5.79 9.88
C VAL A 32 -0.18 -5.62 10.42
N ARG A 33 -0.51 -6.20 11.59
CA ARG A 33 -1.81 -5.97 12.24
C ARG A 33 -2.04 -4.50 12.56
N ALA A 34 -1.02 -3.81 13.10
CA ALA A 34 -1.11 -2.38 13.38
C ALA A 34 -1.32 -1.54 12.11
N PHE A 35 -0.69 -1.91 10.99
CA PHE A 35 -0.94 -1.27 9.69
C PHE A 35 -2.41 -1.43 9.26
N ILE A 36 -2.92 -2.66 9.29
CA ILE A 36 -4.29 -2.98 8.84
C ILE A 36 -5.35 -2.39 9.77
N ASP A 37 -5.16 -2.45 11.10
CA ASP A 37 -6.03 -1.77 12.07
C ASP A 37 -6.09 -0.27 11.80
N GLU A 38 -4.95 0.36 11.48
CA GLU A 38 -4.91 1.79 11.16
C GLU A 38 -5.60 2.10 9.82
N LEU A 39 -5.47 1.26 8.80
CA LEU A 39 -6.25 1.41 7.56
C LEU A 39 -7.76 1.37 7.84
N ALA A 40 -8.20 0.44 8.69
CA ALA A 40 -9.61 0.33 9.08
C ALA A 40 -10.07 1.55 9.90
N ARG A 41 -9.25 2.03 10.84
CA ARG A 41 -9.50 3.31 11.56
C ARG A 41 -9.58 4.50 10.60
N ALA A 42 -8.79 4.44 9.52
CA ALA A 42 -8.78 5.45 8.49
C ALA A 42 -9.89 5.30 7.43
N GLY A 43 -10.81 4.36 7.64
CA GLY A 43 -12.01 4.23 6.83
C GLY A 43 -11.84 3.34 5.61
N VAL A 44 -10.79 2.53 5.51
CA VAL A 44 -10.69 1.47 4.49
C VAL A 44 -11.57 0.28 4.93
N GLU A 45 -12.59 -0.02 4.12
CA GLU A 45 -13.55 -1.10 4.41
C GLU A 45 -13.43 -2.28 3.43
N HIS A 46 -12.77 -2.08 2.30
CA HIS A 46 -12.68 -3.06 1.23
C HIS A 46 -11.25 -3.33 0.84
N VAL A 47 -10.88 -4.62 0.89
CA VAL A 47 -9.57 -5.10 0.47
C VAL A 47 -9.76 -6.21 -0.56
N CYS A 48 -9.35 -5.94 -1.79
CA CYS A 48 -9.25 -6.94 -2.84
C CYS A 48 -7.91 -7.63 -2.76
N LEU A 49 -7.81 -8.90 -3.13
CA LEU A 49 -6.53 -9.59 -3.13
C LEU A 49 -6.45 -10.66 -4.21
N ALA A 50 -5.23 -10.87 -4.70
CA ALA A 50 -4.84 -12.09 -5.37
C ALA A 50 -3.83 -12.85 -4.49
N PRO A 51 -4.05 -14.14 -4.23
CA PRO A 51 -3.30 -14.87 -3.22
C PRO A 51 -1.86 -15.16 -3.65
N GLY A 52 -0.91 -15.03 -2.72
CA GLY A 52 0.46 -15.51 -2.91
C GLY A 52 1.26 -15.52 -1.61
N SER A 53 2.25 -16.43 -1.53
CA SER A 53 2.94 -16.76 -0.26
C SER A 53 3.52 -15.53 0.44
N ARG A 54 4.19 -14.61 -0.27
CA ARG A 54 4.84 -13.43 0.34
C ARG A 54 3.83 -12.46 0.97
N SER A 55 2.59 -12.44 0.48
CA SER A 55 1.52 -11.58 0.98
C SER A 55 0.77 -12.15 2.19
N THR A 56 1.13 -13.35 2.65
CA THR A 56 0.45 -14.04 3.77
C THR A 56 0.28 -13.17 5.02
N PRO A 57 1.29 -12.42 5.50
CA PRO A 57 1.12 -11.54 6.66
C PRO A 57 -0.01 -10.51 6.47
N LEU A 58 -0.06 -9.86 5.30
CA LEU A 58 -1.08 -8.84 4.96
C LEU A 58 -2.46 -9.47 4.87
N VAL A 59 -2.60 -10.57 4.12
CA VAL A 59 -3.87 -11.27 3.91
C VAL A 59 -4.45 -11.75 5.25
N MET A 60 -3.62 -12.32 6.11
CA MET A 60 -4.07 -12.86 7.40
C MET A 60 -4.37 -11.76 8.42
N ALA A 61 -3.70 -10.61 8.36
CA ALA A 61 -4.06 -9.45 9.17
C ALA A 61 -5.42 -8.89 8.75
N CYS A 62 -5.69 -8.74 7.45
CA CYS A 62 -7.02 -8.38 6.94
C CYS A 62 -8.09 -9.36 7.39
N ALA A 63 -7.81 -10.67 7.37
CA ALA A 63 -8.78 -11.70 7.77
C ALA A 63 -9.17 -11.65 9.26
N ARG A 64 -8.37 -10.98 10.09
CA ARG A 64 -8.66 -10.77 11.52
C ARG A 64 -9.33 -9.44 11.81
N GLU A 65 -9.35 -8.52 10.85
CA GLU A 65 -9.92 -7.20 11.01
C GLU A 65 -11.39 -7.20 10.60
N SER A 66 -12.30 -7.23 11.58
CA SER A 66 -13.75 -7.31 11.35
C SER A 66 -14.35 -6.13 10.56
N ARG A 67 -13.69 -4.96 10.56
CA ARG A 67 -14.11 -3.78 9.79
C ARG A 67 -13.75 -3.87 8.31
N ILE A 68 -12.89 -4.81 7.93
CA ILE A 68 -12.44 -5.02 6.57
C ILE A 68 -13.19 -6.19 5.94
N ARG A 69 -13.83 -5.93 4.80
CA ARG A 69 -14.37 -6.95 3.92
C ARG A 69 -13.35 -7.32 2.85
N MET A 70 -13.01 -8.60 2.78
CA MET A 70 -12.06 -9.14 1.80
C MET A 70 -12.77 -9.64 0.54
N TRP A 71 -12.16 -9.38 -0.62
CA TRP A 71 -12.59 -9.83 -1.93
C TRP A 71 -11.46 -10.60 -2.59
N VAL A 72 -11.62 -11.92 -2.73
CA VAL A 72 -10.58 -12.79 -3.28
C VAL A 72 -10.77 -12.97 -4.78
N HIS A 73 -9.72 -12.68 -5.54
CA HIS A 73 -9.66 -12.86 -6.98
C HIS A 73 -8.47 -13.76 -7.34
N LEU A 74 -8.59 -14.50 -8.45
CA LEU A 74 -7.50 -15.33 -8.95
C LEU A 74 -6.49 -14.54 -9.80
N ASP A 75 -6.93 -13.42 -10.38
CA ASP A 75 -6.17 -12.59 -11.31
C ASP A 75 -5.97 -11.20 -10.69
N GLU A 76 -4.72 -10.74 -10.59
CA GLU A 76 -4.36 -9.45 -9.99
C GLU A 76 -4.97 -8.26 -10.74
N ARG A 77 -5.02 -8.32 -12.08
CA ARG A 77 -5.61 -7.26 -12.90
C ARG A 77 -7.10 -7.15 -12.61
N CYS A 78 -7.80 -8.28 -12.49
CA CYS A 78 -9.20 -8.30 -12.06
C CYS A 78 -9.37 -7.72 -10.65
N ALA A 79 -8.51 -8.09 -9.70
CA ALA A 79 -8.52 -7.55 -8.35
C ALA A 79 -8.34 -6.03 -8.34
N GLY A 80 -7.41 -5.51 -9.15
CA GLY A 80 -7.15 -4.08 -9.29
C GLY A 80 -8.34 -3.31 -9.83
N PHE A 81 -8.98 -3.80 -10.90
CA PHE A 81 -10.18 -3.14 -11.45
C PHE A 81 -11.40 -3.26 -10.54
N PHE A 82 -11.53 -4.36 -9.78
CA PHE A 82 -12.60 -4.48 -8.80
C PHE A 82 -12.41 -3.48 -7.65
N ALA A 83 -11.18 -3.34 -7.12
CA ALA A 83 -10.84 -2.32 -6.14
C ALA A 83 -11.08 -0.89 -6.66
N LEU A 84 -10.72 -0.62 -7.92
CA LEU A 84 -11.02 0.65 -8.58
C LEU A 84 -12.53 0.93 -8.64
N GLY A 85 -13.34 -0.07 -9.00
CA GLY A 85 -14.80 0.05 -9.00
C GLY A 85 -15.36 0.35 -7.60
N LEU A 86 -14.82 -0.29 -6.57
CA LEU A 86 -15.16 0.02 -5.18
C LEU A 86 -14.79 1.46 -4.82
N GLY A 87 -13.57 1.91 -5.11
CA GLY A 87 -13.15 3.29 -4.86
C GLY A 87 -14.00 4.33 -5.60
N LYS A 88 -14.40 4.04 -6.85
CA LYS A 88 -15.32 4.89 -7.63
C LYS A 88 -16.72 4.99 -7.01
N THR A 89 -17.25 3.88 -6.53
CA THR A 89 -18.64 3.80 -6.05
C THR A 89 -18.82 4.22 -4.60
N THR A 90 -17.84 3.94 -3.74
CA THR A 90 -17.90 4.32 -2.32
C THR A 90 -17.31 5.69 -2.04
N ARG A 91 -16.49 6.22 -2.97
CA ARG A 91 -15.65 7.42 -2.79
C ARG A 91 -14.74 7.35 -1.58
N ARG A 92 -14.43 6.12 -1.14
CA ARG A 92 -13.51 5.83 -0.05
C ARG A 92 -12.39 4.95 -0.59
N PRO A 93 -11.18 5.05 -0.01
CA PRO A 93 -10.06 4.26 -0.50
C PRO A 93 -10.35 2.77 -0.38
N ALA A 94 -10.26 2.05 -1.49
CA ALA A 94 -10.24 0.60 -1.52
C ALA A 94 -8.78 0.15 -1.67
N ALA A 95 -8.41 -0.95 -1.01
CA ALA A 95 -7.07 -1.51 -1.15
C ALA A 95 -7.07 -2.74 -2.06
N VAL A 96 -5.94 -2.99 -2.72
CA VAL A 96 -5.64 -4.22 -3.46
C VAL A 96 -4.30 -4.78 -2.99
N ILE A 97 -4.29 -6.05 -2.57
CA ILE A 97 -3.10 -6.76 -2.13
C ILE A 97 -2.62 -7.72 -3.22
N THR A 98 -1.33 -7.68 -3.53
CA THR A 98 -0.66 -8.68 -4.38
C THR A 98 0.61 -9.20 -3.74
N THR A 99 1.06 -10.36 -4.20
CA THR A 99 2.37 -10.90 -3.86
C THR A 99 3.49 -10.22 -4.69
N SER A 100 4.73 -10.67 -4.50
CA SER A 100 5.90 -10.05 -5.16
C SER A 100 6.02 -10.44 -6.63
N GLY A 101 6.89 -9.74 -7.36
CA GLY A 101 7.24 -10.07 -8.74
C GLY A 101 6.18 -9.60 -9.74
N THR A 102 5.94 -10.37 -10.79
CA THR A 102 5.04 -9.96 -11.89
C THR A 102 3.59 -9.76 -11.46
N ALA A 103 3.17 -10.34 -10.33
CA ALA A 103 1.84 -10.14 -9.75
C ALA A 103 1.53 -8.65 -9.54
N THR A 104 2.48 -7.87 -9.00
CA THR A 104 2.27 -6.44 -8.79
C THR A 104 2.18 -5.65 -10.10
N ALA A 105 2.93 -6.06 -11.15
CA ALA A 105 2.84 -5.42 -12.46
C ALA A 105 1.46 -5.57 -13.12
N ASN A 106 0.69 -6.61 -12.79
CA ASN A 106 -0.68 -6.77 -13.30
C ASN A 106 -1.66 -5.71 -12.73
N LEU A 107 -1.31 -5.00 -11.66
CA LEU A 107 -2.12 -3.88 -11.15
C LEU A 107 -1.97 -2.60 -11.97
N PHE A 108 -0.92 -2.48 -12.76
CA PHE A 108 -0.55 -1.25 -13.47
C PHE A 108 -1.71 -0.63 -14.28
N PRO A 109 -2.52 -1.40 -15.05
CA PRO A 109 -3.65 -0.83 -15.77
C PRO A 109 -4.70 -0.17 -14.85
N ALA A 110 -5.00 -0.79 -13.71
CA ALA A 110 -5.94 -0.23 -12.74
C ALA A 110 -5.37 1.00 -12.03
N VAL A 111 -4.06 1.02 -11.76
CA VAL A 111 -3.36 2.17 -11.19
C VAL A 111 -3.37 3.36 -12.15
N ILE A 112 -3.09 3.16 -13.44
CA ILE A 112 -3.17 4.23 -14.46
C ILE A 112 -4.59 4.81 -14.51
N GLU A 113 -5.61 3.95 -14.57
CA GLU A 113 -7.00 4.38 -14.60
C GLU A 113 -7.38 5.15 -13.31
N ALA A 114 -6.96 4.67 -12.14
CA ALA A 114 -7.19 5.36 -10.87
C ALA A 114 -6.56 6.76 -10.87
N SER A 115 -5.35 6.89 -11.43
CA SER A 115 -4.61 8.15 -11.50
C SER A 115 -5.33 9.19 -12.34
N HIS A 116 -5.82 8.80 -13.52
CA HIS A 116 -6.50 9.71 -14.43
C HIS A 116 -7.93 10.04 -13.97
N ALA A 117 -8.61 9.08 -13.35
CA ALA A 117 -9.97 9.23 -12.88
C ALA A 117 -10.07 9.83 -11.46
N GLY A 118 -8.94 10.12 -10.80
CA GLY A 118 -8.93 10.66 -9.44
C GLY A 118 -9.53 9.71 -8.39
N VAL A 119 -9.34 8.40 -8.57
CA VAL A 119 -9.97 7.38 -7.71
C VAL A 119 -9.03 7.02 -6.57
N PRO A 120 -9.50 7.09 -5.30
CA PRO A 120 -8.68 6.70 -4.16
C PRO A 120 -8.48 5.18 -4.15
N LEU A 121 -7.23 4.75 -4.34
CA LEU A 121 -6.85 3.33 -4.44
C LEU A 121 -5.54 3.09 -3.69
N LEU A 122 -5.48 2.07 -2.84
CA LEU A 122 -4.25 1.63 -2.17
C LEU A 122 -3.73 0.35 -2.82
N ALA A 123 -2.60 0.44 -3.54
CA ALA A 123 -1.88 -0.75 -3.99
C ALA A 123 -0.92 -1.20 -2.87
N LEU A 124 -1.18 -2.36 -2.27
CA LEU A 124 -0.38 -2.94 -1.19
C LEU A 124 0.37 -4.16 -1.72
N THR A 125 1.68 -4.06 -1.91
CA THR A 125 2.45 -5.11 -2.59
C THR A 125 3.41 -5.75 -1.63
N ALA A 126 3.34 -7.07 -1.49
CA ALA A 126 4.37 -7.78 -0.77
C ALA A 126 5.64 -7.89 -1.61
N ASP A 127 6.80 -7.88 -0.96
CA ASP A 127 8.11 -7.93 -1.59
C ASP A 127 9.06 -8.78 -0.74
N ARG A 128 10.21 -9.14 -1.32
CA ARG A 128 11.30 -9.72 -0.55
C ARG A 128 12.00 -8.66 0.30
N PRO A 129 12.70 -9.08 1.37
CA PRO A 129 13.58 -8.20 2.12
C PRO A 129 14.59 -7.52 1.20
N ARG A 130 14.99 -6.30 1.55
CA ARG A 130 15.83 -5.45 0.68
C ARG A 130 17.13 -6.12 0.25
N ARG A 131 17.70 -6.96 1.12
CA ARG A 131 18.90 -7.76 0.85
C ARG A 131 18.78 -8.76 -0.31
N PHE A 132 17.58 -9.04 -0.81
CA PHE A 132 17.34 -9.87 -1.99
C PHE A 132 17.01 -9.08 -3.26
N ARG A 133 16.85 -7.75 -3.17
CA ARG A 133 16.59 -6.92 -4.36
C ARG A 133 17.85 -6.86 -5.23
N GLY A 134 17.67 -6.92 -6.56
CA GLY A 134 18.79 -6.95 -7.51
C GLY A 134 19.59 -8.26 -7.50
N THR A 135 19.05 -9.33 -6.90
CA THR A 135 19.61 -10.67 -6.94
C THR A 135 18.76 -11.58 -7.83
N ASP A 136 19.28 -12.72 -8.30
CA ASP A 136 18.53 -13.75 -9.04
C ASP A 136 17.53 -14.52 -8.16
N ALA A 137 17.10 -13.95 -7.03
CA ALA A 137 16.07 -14.52 -6.19
C ALA A 137 14.75 -14.61 -6.96
N ASN A 138 14.13 -15.78 -6.96
CA ASN A 138 12.88 -16.01 -7.66
C ASN A 138 11.76 -15.05 -7.21
N GLN A 139 10.96 -14.59 -8.17
CA GLN A 139 9.84 -13.66 -7.95
C GLN A 139 10.26 -12.32 -7.32
N THR A 140 11.40 -11.78 -7.77
CA THR A 140 11.89 -10.46 -7.39
C THR A 140 11.96 -9.57 -8.63
N ILE A 141 11.34 -8.40 -8.56
CA ILE A 141 11.53 -7.30 -9.51
C ILE A 141 11.83 -6.04 -8.69
N ASP A 142 12.25 -4.95 -9.35
CA ASP A 142 12.28 -3.65 -8.66
C ASP A 142 10.85 -3.13 -8.50
N GLN A 143 10.36 -3.17 -7.25
CA GLN A 143 9.03 -2.68 -6.89
C GLN A 143 9.04 -1.23 -6.37
N SER A 144 10.21 -0.60 -6.16
CA SER A 144 10.31 0.66 -5.40
C SER A 144 9.67 1.88 -6.07
N GLN A 145 9.57 1.87 -7.39
CA GLN A 145 8.96 2.93 -8.20
C GLN A 145 8.14 2.32 -9.35
N LEU A 146 7.56 1.14 -9.13
CA LEU A 146 6.96 0.33 -10.18
C LEU A 146 5.93 1.12 -10.99
N TYR A 147 5.09 1.92 -10.33
CA TYR A 147 4.02 2.68 -10.97
C TYR A 147 4.41 4.11 -11.40
N GLY A 148 5.65 4.53 -11.14
CA GLY A 148 6.17 5.84 -11.53
C GLY A 148 5.26 7.01 -11.15
N SER A 149 5.00 7.90 -12.11
CA SER A 149 4.18 9.11 -11.90
C SER A 149 2.67 8.86 -11.81
N PHE A 150 2.21 7.62 -11.90
CA PHE A 150 0.77 7.32 -11.82
C PHE A 150 0.27 7.23 -10.37
N VAL A 151 1.16 7.13 -9.38
CA VAL A 151 0.80 7.16 -7.95
C VAL A 151 1.11 8.52 -7.34
N ARG A 152 0.29 8.94 -6.37
CA ARG A 152 0.52 10.16 -5.58
C ARG A 152 1.72 9.99 -4.67
N GLU A 153 1.84 8.81 -4.08
CA GLU A 153 3.00 8.41 -3.29
C GLU A 153 3.38 6.96 -3.59
N SER A 154 4.70 6.71 -3.64
CA SER A 154 5.29 5.37 -3.65
C SER A 154 6.09 5.21 -2.36
N LEU A 155 5.56 4.38 -1.45
CA LEU A 155 6.06 4.20 -0.10
C LEU A 155 6.67 2.82 0.05
N ASP A 156 7.80 2.72 0.76
CA ASP A 156 8.33 1.45 1.22
C ASP A 156 8.11 1.36 2.72
N ALA A 157 7.39 0.35 3.16
CA ALA A 157 7.02 0.18 4.56
C ALA A 157 8.24 -0.06 5.45
N GLY A 158 9.37 -0.48 4.88
CA GLY A 158 10.57 -0.83 5.62
C GLY A 158 10.43 -2.19 6.31
N GLU A 159 11.43 -2.52 7.12
CA GLU A 159 11.43 -3.74 7.92
C GLU A 159 10.85 -3.44 9.31
N ALA A 160 10.09 -4.38 9.87
CA ALA A 160 9.40 -4.19 11.14
C ALA A 160 10.41 -3.97 12.28
N PRO A 161 10.46 -2.78 12.91
CA PRO A 161 11.33 -2.56 14.06
C PRO A 161 10.74 -3.25 15.29
N ALA A 162 11.60 -3.78 16.16
CA ALA A 162 11.15 -4.35 17.42
C ALA A 162 10.50 -3.27 18.31
N GLY A 163 9.23 -3.47 18.70
CA GLY A 163 8.57 -2.71 19.76
C GLY A 163 8.04 -1.32 19.44
N ASP A 164 8.22 -0.76 18.23
CA ASP A 164 7.61 0.54 17.85
C ASP A 164 6.63 0.39 16.67
N LEU A 165 5.34 0.52 16.97
CA LEU A 165 4.25 0.45 15.98
C LEU A 165 3.81 1.84 15.49
N ARG A 166 4.31 2.93 16.07
CA ARG A 166 3.86 4.29 15.70
C ARG A 166 4.26 4.64 14.27
N GLY A 167 5.44 4.18 13.84
CA GLY A 167 5.93 4.41 12.48
C GLY A 167 5.00 3.83 11.42
N ILE A 168 4.57 2.57 11.60
CA ILE A 168 3.72 1.89 10.62
C ILE A 168 2.28 2.40 10.63
N ARG A 169 1.76 2.79 11.80
CA ARG A 169 0.46 3.48 11.90
C ARG A 169 0.50 4.83 11.20
N LYS A 170 1.53 5.64 11.44
CA LYS A 170 1.71 6.91 10.74
C LYS A 170 1.81 6.72 9.22
N LEU A 171 2.52 5.69 8.76
CA LEU A 171 2.61 5.34 7.35
C LEU A 171 1.24 4.95 6.77
N ALA A 172 0.46 4.13 7.48
CA ALA A 172 -0.90 3.75 7.07
C ALA A 172 -1.84 4.96 6.94
N ALA A 173 -1.90 5.79 7.97
CA ALA A 173 -2.73 7.00 7.97
C ALA A 173 -2.31 7.98 6.86
N GLY A 174 -1.00 8.17 6.67
CA GLY A 174 -0.46 9.00 5.58
C GLY A 174 -0.81 8.45 4.20
N ALA A 175 -0.65 7.14 3.99
CA ALA A 175 -0.97 6.48 2.73
C ALA A 175 -2.46 6.64 2.38
N VAL A 176 -3.36 6.48 3.35
CA VAL A 176 -4.80 6.69 3.16
C VAL A 176 -5.09 8.15 2.82
N ALA A 177 -4.56 9.10 3.58
CA ALA A 177 -4.76 10.53 3.33
C ALA A 177 -4.26 10.94 1.92
N ALA A 178 -3.13 10.41 1.48
CA ALA A 178 -2.54 10.69 0.17
C ALA A 178 -3.33 10.13 -1.02
N THR A 179 -4.31 9.23 -0.79
CA THR A 179 -5.22 8.81 -1.87
C THR A 179 -6.32 9.84 -2.16
N GLY A 180 -6.56 10.78 -1.25
CA GLY A 180 -7.53 11.86 -1.37
C GLY A 180 -6.87 13.23 -1.59
N GLY A 181 -7.52 14.29 -1.11
CA GLY A 181 -7.03 15.66 -1.19
C GLY A 181 -7.29 16.34 -2.54
N MET A 182 -6.46 17.34 -2.87
CA MET A 182 -6.61 18.16 -4.08
C MET A 182 -6.29 17.43 -5.39
N ASP A 183 -5.50 16.36 -5.31
CA ASP A 183 -5.13 15.49 -6.44
C ASP A 183 -5.39 14.02 -6.04
N PRO A 184 -6.66 13.59 -5.94
CA PRO A 184 -6.98 12.23 -5.50
C PRO A 184 -6.43 11.20 -6.49
N GLY A 185 -6.18 9.99 -6.02
CA GLY A 185 -5.60 8.95 -6.88
C GLY A 185 -4.99 7.78 -6.11
N PRO A 186 -4.23 6.93 -6.81
CA PRO A 186 -3.67 5.74 -6.21
C PRO A 186 -2.40 6.06 -5.41
N VAL A 187 -2.20 5.33 -4.32
CA VAL A 187 -0.97 5.31 -3.52
C VAL A 187 -0.46 3.88 -3.47
N HIS A 188 0.86 3.72 -3.57
CA HIS A 188 1.52 2.42 -3.51
C HIS A 188 2.30 2.28 -2.20
N VAL A 189 2.08 1.17 -1.50
CA VAL A 189 2.88 0.76 -0.34
C VAL A 189 3.51 -0.62 -0.59
N ASN A 190 4.84 -0.66 -0.61
CA ASN A 190 5.63 -1.86 -0.81
C ASN A 190 6.12 -2.43 0.54
N PHE A 191 5.89 -3.72 0.78
CA PHE A 191 6.19 -4.39 2.04
C PHE A 191 7.33 -5.42 1.89
N PRO A 192 8.57 -5.12 2.29
CA PRO A 192 9.66 -6.09 2.29
C PRO A 192 9.48 -7.09 3.45
N LEU A 193 8.78 -8.19 3.20
CA LEU A 193 8.43 -9.18 4.23
C LEU A 193 9.41 -10.34 4.23
N ASP A 194 9.99 -10.67 5.38
CA ASP A 194 10.89 -11.80 5.51
C ASP A 194 10.16 -13.07 5.95
N LYS A 195 10.81 -14.24 5.78
CA LYS A 195 10.34 -15.47 6.41
C LYS A 195 10.70 -15.46 7.91
N PRO A 196 9.91 -16.14 8.76
CA PRO A 196 8.63 -16.81 8.49
C PRO A 196 7.48 -15.84 8.15
N LEU A 197 6.56 -16.27 7.27
CA LEU A 197 5.49 -15.43 6.72
C LEU A 197 4.13 -15.71 7.37
N GLU A 198 3.99 -16.86 7.98
CA GLU A 198 2.79 -17.27 8.68
C GLU A 198 2.69 -16.46 9.98
N PRO A 199 1.56 -15.78 10.22
CA PRO A 199 1.39 -15.03 11.45
C PRO A 199 1.31 -15.96 12.65
N VAL A 200 1.77 -15.47 13.79
CA VAL A 200 1.65 -16.17 15.08
C VAL A 200 0.50 -15.59 15.90
N GLU A 201 -0.03 -16.36 16.83
CA GLU A 201 -0.93 -15.79 17.83
C GLU A 201 -0.13 -14.90 18.78
N LEU A 202 -0.51 -13.63 18.85
CA LEU A 202 -0.02 -12.72 19.85
C LEU A 202 -0.85 -12.93 21.12
N GLY A 203 -0.23 -12.80 22.29
CA GLY A 203 -0.99 -12.65 23.54
C GLY A 203 -1.93 -11.43 23.46
N ALA A 204 -2.80 -11.25 24.46
CA ALA A 204 -3.76 -10.14 24.48
C ALA A 204 -3.08 -8.82 24.07
N GLU A 205 -3.54 -8.24 22.95
CA GLU A 205 -2.95 -7.00 22.45
C GLU A 205 -3.30 -5.89 23.47
N PRO A 206 -2.31 -5.10 23.92
CA PRO A 206 -2.63 -3.96 24.75
C PRO A 206 -3.55 -3.03 23.95
N GLU A 207 -4.69 -2.67 24.52
CA GLU A 207 -5.52 -1.59 23.99
C GLU A 207 -4.63 -0.34 23.92
N VAL A 208 -4.23 0.03 22.72
CA VAL A 208 -3.53 1.30 22.51
C VAL A 208 -4.61 2.36 22.55
N ASP A 209 -4.74 3.00 23.72
CA ASP A 209 -5.58 4.17 23.94
C ASP A 209 -4.98 5.37 23.18
N GLY A 210 -5.16 5.35 21.87
CA GLY A 210 -4.82 6.43 20.96
C GLY A 210 -6.12 7.06 20.50
N ALA A 211 -6.45 8.22 21.06
CA ALA A 211 -7.62 9.02 20.72
C ALA A 211 -7.92 8.91 19.21
N SER A 212 -9.07 8.32 18.91
CA SER A 212 -9.65 8.21 17.58
C SER A 212 -9.78 9.61 17.00
N ARG A 213 -8.79 10.02 16.21
CA ARG A 213 -9.08 10.95 15.12
C ARG A 213 -9.57 10.07 14.01
N GLU A 214 -10.88 10.04 13.78
CA GLU A 214 -11.34 9.77 12.42
C GLU A 214 -10.49 10.66 11.53
N PRO A 215 -9.70 10.13 10.59
CA PRO A 215 -9.14 10.99 9.59
C PRO A 215 -10.35 11.60 8.90
N VAL A 216 -10.53 12.89 9.14
CA VAL A 216 -11.39 13.69 8.30
C VAL A 216 -10.72 13.63 6.95
N MET A 217 -11.18 12.70 6.12
CA MET A 217 -11.02 12.77 4.68
C MET A 217 -11.72 14.06 4.31
N ASP A 218 -10.97 15.16 4.36
CA ASP A 218 -11.45 16.45 3.93
C ASP A 218 -11.61 16.36 2.41
N GLN A 219 -12.78 15.90 2.00
CA GLN A 219 -13.20 15.93 0.60
C GLN A 219 -13.66 17.33 0.19
N SER A 220 -13.67 18.29 1.12
CA SER A 220 -13.85 19.68 0.75
C SER A 220 -12.52 20.17 0.17
N GLY A 221 -12.44 20.16 -1.16
CA GLY A 221 -11.56 21.13 -1.82
C GLY A 221 -11.86 22.50 -1.23
N ALA A 222 -10.80 23.29 -0.99
CA ALA A 222 -10.96 24.62 -0.40
C ALA A 222 -12.10 25.36 -1.12
N ALA A 223 -13.11 25.82 -0.36
CA ALA A 223 -14.19 26.58 -0.94
C ALA A 223 -13.59 27.77 -1.73
N PRO A 224 -14.05 28.04 -2.96
CA PRO A 224 -13.54 29.16 -3.73
C PRO A 224 -13.72 30.45 -2.93
N ALA A 225 -12.74 31.35 -3.04
CA ALA A 225 -12.80 32.61 -2.32
C ALA A 225 -13.98 33.46 -2.82
N GLU A 226 -14.61 34.25 -1.94
CA GLU A 226 -15.83 34.98 -2.33
C GLU A 226 -15.63 35.93 -3.52
N ASP A 227 -14.42 36.48 -3.67
CA ASP A 227 -14.04 37.33 -4.78
C ASP A 227 -13.94 36.56 -6.11
N GLU A 228 -13.43 35.32 -6.08
CA GLU A 228 -13.44 34.43 -7.26
C GLU A 228 -14.87 34.10 -7.70
N VAL A 229 -15.75 33.80 -6.74
CA VAL A 229 -17.18 33.55 -7.01
C VAL A 229 -17.84 34.79 -7.60
N ARG A 230 -17.62 35.97 -7.00
CA ARG A 230 -18.15 37.25 -7.52
C ARG A 230 -17.67 37.54 -8.94
N ALA A 231 -16.40 37.26 -9.25
CA ALA A 231 -15.84 37.46 -10.58
C ALA A 231 -16.52 36.57 -11.63
N VAL A 232 -16.77 35.30 -11.32
CA VAL A 232 -17.50 34.37 -12.21
C VAL A 232 -18.94 34.84 -12.42
N VAL A 233 -19.64 35.25 -11.36
CA VAL A 233 -21.02 35.76 -11.46
C VAL A 233 -21.09 36.99 -12.38
N ALA A 234 -20.21 37.98 -12.19
CA ALA A 234 -20.18 39.17 -13.03
C ALA A 234 -19.88 38.84 -14.51
N ALA A 235 -18.99 37.87 -14.77
CA ALA A 235 -18.72 37.40 -16.13
C ALA A 235 -19.94 36.72 -16.76
N LEU A 236 -20.72 35.96 -15.98
CA LEU A 236 -21.97 35.33 -16.44
C LEU A 236 -23.07 36.35 -16.73
N GLU A 237 -23.24 37.35 -15.87
CA GLU A 237 -24.26 38.41 -16.02
C GLU A 237 -24.04 39.27 -17.27
N THR A 238 -22.78 39.44 -17.68
CA THR A 238 -22.42 40.26 -18.86
C THR A 238 -22.30 39.44 -20.15
N ALA A 239 -22.32 38.11 -20.07
CA ALA A 239 -22.18 37.24 -21.23
C ALA A 239 -23.49 37.11 -22.01
N SER A 240 -23.47 37.48 -23.30
CA SER A 240 -24.64 37.34 -24.19
C SER A 240 -24.77 35.95 -24.84
N ARG A 241 -23.70 35.13 -24.82
CA ARG A 241 -23.65 33.77 -25.41
C ARG A 241 -22.74 32.85 -24.60
N GLY A 242 -23.14 32.52 -23.37
CA GLY A 242 -22.38 31.61 -22.51
C GLY A 242 -22.50 30.13 -22.91
N LEU A 243 -21.44 29.35 -22.65
CA LEU A 243 -21.42 27.89 -22.75
C LEU A 243 -20.87 27.32 -21.44
N ILE A 244 -21.58 26.38 -20.83
CA ILE A 244 -21.09 25.60 -19.68
C ILE A 244 -20.64 24.24 -20.20
N VAL A 245 -19.37 23.90 -19.96
CA VAL A 245 -18.82 22.58 -20.25
C VAL A 245 -18.68 21.85 -18.91
N VAL A 246 -19.52 20.83 -18.71
CA VAL A 246 -19.51 20.00 -17.50
C VAL A 246 -18.84 18.68 -17.84
N GLY A 247 -17.71 18.39 -17.20
CA GLY A 247 -17.05 17.09 -17.27
C GLY A 247 -17.79 16.03 -16.44
N PRO A 248 -17.21 14.84 -16.24
CA PRO A 248 -17.74 13.87 -15.30
C PRO A 248 -17.84 14.49 -13.91
N VAL A 249 -19.07 14.65 -13.40
CA VAL A 249 -19.32 15.06 -12.02
C VAL A 249 -19.65 13.80 -11.23
N PRO A 250 -18.91 13.47 -10.16
CA PRO A 250 -19.26 12.37 -9.28
C PRO A 250 -20.71 12.56 -8.77
N ASP A 251 -21.54 11.51 -8.88
CA ASP A 251 -22.99 11.53 -8.61
C ASP A 251 -23.27 11.80 -7.11
N PRO A 252 -23.98 12.88 -6.71
CA PRO A 252 -23.98 13.50 -5.38
C PRO A 252 -23.86 12.57 -4.17
#